data_AF-A0A2T2R2L9-F1
#
_entry.id   AF-A0A2T2R2L9-F1
#
_cell.length_a   1.000
_cell.length_b   1.000
_cell.length_c   1.000
_cell.angle_alpha   90.00
_cell.angle_beta   90.00
_cell.angle_gamma   90.00
#
_symmetry.space_group_name_H-M   'P 1'
#
loop_
_entity.id
_entity.type
_entity.pdbx_description
1 polymer ?
#
loop_
_entity_poly.entity_id
_entity_poly.type
_entity_poly.pdbx_seq_one_letter_code
_entity_poly.pdbx_strand_id
1 'polypeptide(L)'
;MRLLTLNVWGGKKPDLLKDFFKQYRQEVDIFCLQEVNNFSPDAGLDDPERMPDILSHIDQTLKDYQHFFRPSIEEPYGLAAFVHKKCTVE
;
A
#
# COMPACT_ATOMS: atom_id res chain seq x y z
N MET A 1 13.57 -9.77 -12.22
CA MET A 1 13.19 -9.18 -10.92
C MET A 1 12.89 -7.70 -11.12
N ARG A 2 11.71 -7.21 -10.76
CA ARG A 2 11.32 -5.79 -10.86
C ARG A 2 10.84 -5.26 -9.52
N LEU A 3 11.39 -4.12 -9.13
CA LEU A 3 10.98 -3.36 -7.95
C LEU A 3 10.30 -2.08 -8.41
N LEU A 4 9.19 -1.72 -7.78
CA LEU A 4 8.46 -0.49 -8.01
C LEU A 4 8.33 0.28 -6.70
N THR A 5 8.51 1.60 -6.75
CA THR A 5 8.21 2.49 -5.62
C THR A 5 7.09 3.45 -5.97
N LEU A 6 6.19 3.70 -5.03
CA LEU A 6 5.07 4.64 -5.20
C LEU A 6 4.70 5.31 -3.87
N ASN A 7 4.65 6.64 -3.87
CA ASN A 7 3.98 7.37 -2.80
C ASN A 7 2.45 7.32 -3.05
N VAL A 8 1.70 6.76 -2.10
CA VAL A 8 0.25 6.55 -2.25
C VAL A 8 -0.59 7.68 -1.65
N TRP A 9 0.06 8.67 -1.02
CA TRP A 9 -0.54 9.86 -0.44
C TRP A 9 -1.77 9.57 0.44
N GLY A 10 -1.61 8.58 1.33
CA GLY A 10 -2.68 8.15 2.23
C GLY A 10 -3.85 7.43 1.56
N GLY A 11 -3.75 7.04 0.29
CA GLY A 11 -4.84 6.39 -0.43
C GLY A 11 -5.92 7.34 -0.93
N LYS A 12 -5.57 8.59 -1.26
CA LYS A 12 -6.50 9.64 -1.71
C LYS A 12 -7.36 9.27 -2.94
N LYS A 13 -6.87 8.39 -3.82
CA LYS A 13 -7.60 7.90 -5.00
C LYS A 13 -7.63 6.37 -5.00
N PRO A 14 -8.48 5.74 -4.17
CA PRO A 14 -8.42 4.31 -3.89
C PRO A 14 -8.68 3.44 -5.13
N ASP A 15 -9.61 3.85 -6.01
CA ASP A 15 -9.93 3.08 -7.23
C ASP A 15 -8.79 3.11 -8.25
N LEU A 16 -8.19 4.29 -8.49
CA LEU A 16 -7.03 4.42 -9.38
C LEU A 16 -5.84 3.62 -8.83
N LEU A 17 -5.63 3.65 -7.51
CA LEU A 17 -4.57 2.91 -6.87
C LEU A 17 -4.79 1.39 -6.96
N LYS A 18 -6.04 0.94 -6.79
CA LYS A 18 -6.42 -0.47 -6.98
C LYS A 18 -6.16 -0.93 -8.42
N ASP A 19 -6.55 -0.13 -9.41
CA ASP A 19 -6.34 -0.49 -10.81
C ASP A 19 -4.87 -0.46 -11.20
N PHE A 20 -4.09 0.46 -10.64
CA PHE A 20 -2.62 0.46 -10.75
C PHE A 20 -2.03 -0.86 -10.27
N PHE A 21 -2.38 -1.33 -9.07
CA PHE A 21 -1.84 -2.60 -8.55
C PHE A 21 -2.27 -3.80 -9.38
N LYS A 22 -3.54 -3.86 -9.84
CA LYS A 22 -3.99 -4.92 -10.75
C LYS A 22 -3.21 -4.95 -12.06
N GLN A 23 -2.87 -3.79 -12.61
CA GLN A 23 -2.13 -3.67 -13.86
C GLN A 23 -0.70 -4.24 -13.71
N TYR A 24 0.00 -3.90 -12.63
CA TYR A 24 1.43 -4.21 -12.51
C TYR A 24 1.76 -5.50 -11.72
N ARG A 25 0.80 -6.10 -11.01
CA ARG A 25 1.05 -7.26 -10.11
C ARG A 25 1.63 -8.51 -10.77
N GLN A 26 1.56 -8.64 -12.10
CA GLN A 26 2.14 -9.77 -12.83
C GLN A 26 3.61 -9.54 -13.22
N GLU A 27 4.03 -8.27 -13.26
CA GLU A 27 5.37 -7.87 -13.74
C GLU A 27 6.31 -7.47 -12.60
N VAL A 28 5.76 -6.91 -11.53
CA VAL A 28 6.50 -6.44 -10.36
C VAL A 28 6.66 -7.58 -9.36
N ASP A 29 7.82 -7.67 -8.73
CA ASP A 29 8.09 -8.65 -7.67
C ASP A 29 8.03 -8.00 -6.29
N ILE A 30 8.38 -6.71 -6.21
CA ILE A 30 8.44 -5.94 -4.96
C ILE A 30 7.82 -4.56 -5.17
N PHE A 31 6.80 -4.20 -4.39
CA PHE A 31 6.29 -2.83 -4.28
C PHE A 31 6.77 -2.19 -2.97
N CYS A 32 7.37 -1.01 -3.04
CA CYS A 32 7.75 -0.18 -1.89
C CYS A 32 6.88 1.07 -1.87
N LEU A 33 6.09 1.26 -0.82
CA LEU A 33 5.07 2.29 -0.74
C LEU A 33 5.39 3.31 0.35
N GLN A 34 5.17 4.58 0.05
CA GLN A 34 5.29 5.69 1.01
C GLN A 34 3.92 6.29 1.32
N GLU A 35 3.80 6.91 2.50
CA GLU A 35 2.57 7.56 2.99
C GLU A 35 1.37 6.61 3.00
N VAL A 36 1.60 5.35 3.38
CA VAL A 36 0.53 4.37 3.53
C VAL A 36 -0.18 4.61 4.85
N ASN A 37 -1.50 4.80 4.78
CA ASN A 37 -2.35 4.94 5.96
C ASN A 37 -2.75 3.54 6.47
N ASN A 38 -2.31 3.18 7.68
CA ASN A 38 -2.63 1.92 8.34
C ASN A 38 -3.72 2.14 9.42
N PHE A 39 -4.89 2.56 8.95
CA PHE A 39 -6.06 2.89 9.77
C PHE A 39 -5.84 4.08 10.73
N SER A 40 -6.64 5.13 10.54
CA SER A 40 -6.94 6.08 11.61
C SER A 40 -8.43 6.37 11.63
N PRO A 41 -9.06 6.36 12.82
CA PRO A 41 -10.47 6.71 12.95
C PRO A 41 -10.74 8.16 12.51
N ASP A 42 -9.72 9.02 12.52
CA ASP A 42 -9.82 10.43 12.10
C ASP A 42 -9.37 10.65 10.65
N ALA A 43 -8.70 9.67 10.02
CA ALA A 43 -8.27 9.80 8.63
C ALA A 43 -9.46 9.76 7.67
N GLY A 44 -9.62 10.82 6.88
CA GLY A 44 -10.75 10.99 5.97
C GLY A 44 -11.87 11.88 6.50
N LEU A 45 -11.78 12.36 7.75
CA LEU A 45 -12.62 13.45 8.26
C LEU A 45 -12.31 14.77 7.55
N ASP A 46 -11.06 14.95 7.11
CA ASP A 46 -10.54 16.10 6.38
C ASP A 46 -10.69 15.96 4.85
N ASP A 47 -10.72 14.73 4.34
CA ASP A 47 -10.79 14.41 2.91
C ASP A 47 -11.71 13.21 2.66
N PRO A 48 -12.96 13.41 2.19
CA PRO A 48 -13.92 12.34 1.98
C PRO A 48 -13.53 11.37 0.85
N GLU A 49 -12.54 11.71 0.02
CA GLU A 49 -12.01 10.80 -1.00
C GLU A 49 -10.92 9.87 -0.45
N ARG A 50 -10.36 10.18 0.73
CA ARG A 50 -9.31 9.39 1.37
C ARG A 50 -9.91 8.15 2.01
N MET A 51 -9.34 7.00 1.67
CA MET A 51 -9.67 5.73 2.30
C MET A 51 -8.98 5.62 3.67
N PRO A 52 -9.73 5.40 4.78
CA PRO A 52 -9.15 5.37 6.12
C PRO A 52 -8.15 4.22 6.34
N ASP A 53 -8.32 3.11 5.63
CA ASP A 53 -7.47 1.91 5.73
C ASP A 53 -6.99 1.47 4.36
N ILE A 54 -6.12 2.27 3.73
CA ILE A 54 -5.62 1.91 2.39
C ILE A 54 -4.73 0.66 2.44
N LEU A 55 -4.02 0.40 3.54
CA LEU A 55 -3.15 -0.78 3.66
C LEU A 55 -3.95 -2.08 3.45
N SER A 56 -5.07 -2.26 4.15
CA SER A 56 -5.92 -3.45 4.00
C SER A 56 -6.43 -3.64 2.58
N HIS A 57 -6.76 -2.55 1.88
CA HIS A 57 -7.23 -2.61 0.50
C HIS A 57 -6.13 -3.02 -0.49
N ILE A 58 -4.89 -2.56 -0.27
CA ILE A 58 -3.74 -2.98 -1.07
C ILE A 58 -3.44 -4.46 -0.83
N ASP A 59 -3.45 -4.91 0.43
CA ASP A 59 -3.24 -6.32 0.80
C ASP A 59 -4.27 -7.26 0.15
N GLN A 60 -5.55 -6.86 0.16
CA GLN A 60 -6.60 -7.60 -0.55
C GLN A 60 -6.39 -7.64 -2.07
N THR A 61 -5.73 -6.64 -2.66
CA THR A 61 -5.45 -6.58 -4.10
C THR A 61 -4.21 -7.41 -4.47
N LEU A 62 -3.23 -7.46 -3.57
CA LEU A 62 -1.94 -8.13 -3.74
C LEU A 62 -1.83 -9.43 -2.90
N LYS A 63 -2.87 -10.28 -2.91
CA LYS A 63 -2.92 -11.51 -2.09
C LYS A 63 -1.76 -12.51 -2.28
N ASP A 64 -1.08 -12.43 -3.42
CA ASP A 64 0.08 -13.27 -3.75
C ASP A 64 1.41 -12.70 -3.22
N TYR A 65 1.34 -11.61 -2.46
CA TYR A 65 2.46 -10.92 -1.84
C TYR A 65 2.39 -11.10 -0.32
N GLN A 66 3.54 -11.12 0.32
CA GLN A 66 3.71 -10.90 1.74
C GLN A 66 3.91 -9.39 1.95
N HIS A 67 3.17 -8.79 2.87
CA HIS A 67 3.34 -7.38 3.18
C HIS A 67 4.11 -7.16 4.49
N PHE A 68 4.77 -6.02 4.57
CA PHE A 68 5.43 -5.49 5.75
C PHE A 68 5.02 -4.03 5.89
N PHE A 69 4.75 -3.58 7.11
CA PHE A 69 4.42 -2.19 7.39
C PHE A 69 5.29 -1.65 8.51
N ARG A 70 5.77 -0.40 8.33
CA ARG A 70 6.52 0.33 9.34
C ARG A 70 5.87 1.71 9.52
N PRO A 71 5.26 2.00 10.68
CA PRO A 71 4.74 3.34 10.94
C PRO A 71 5.87 4.37 10.93
N SER A 72 5.53 5.59 10.50
CA SER A 72 6.36 6.78 10.67
C SER A 72 6.26 7.30 12.12
N ILE A 73 6.87 8.45 12.42
CA ILE A 73 6.98 8.99 13.79
C ILE A 73 5.59 9.33 14.38
N GLU A 74 4.63 9.72 13.54
CA GLU A 74 3.25 10.03 13.94
C GLU A 74 2.29 9.09 13.18
N GLU A 75 1.53 8.28 13.93
CA GLU A 75 0.44 7.48 13.35
C GLU A 75 -0.57 8.41 12.64
N PRO A 76 -1.20 7.97 11.53
CA PRO A 76 -1.31 6.59 11.02
C PRO A 76 -0.44 6.27 9.78
N TYR A 77 0.41 7.19 9.35
CA TYR A 77 1.13 7.04 8.08
C TYR A 77 2.43 6.27 8.24
N GLY A 78 2.81 5.50 7.23
CA GLY A 78 4.04 4.73 7.24
C GLY A 78 4.52 4.27 5.87
N LEU A 79 5.54 3.41 5.91
CA LEU A 79 6.06 2.71 4.76
C LEU A 79 5.44 1.32 4.70
N ALA A 80 5.10 0.85 3.50
CA ALA A 80 4.73 -0.56 3.29
C ALA A 80 5.61 -1.19 2.22
N ALA A 81 5.94 -2.46 2.37
CA ALA A 81 6.56 -3.26 1.32
C ALA A 81 5.67 -4.46 1.03
N PHE A 82 5.41 -4.74 -0.24
CA PHE A 82 4.73 -5.96 -0.69
C PHE A 82 5.72 -6.76 -1.54
N VAL A 83 6.09 -7.95 -1.08
CA VAL A 83 7.06 -8.84 -1.72
C VAL A 83 6.32 -10.08 -2.22
N HIS A 84 6.38 -10.38 -3.52
CA HIS A 84 5.71 -11.54 -4.10
C HIS A 84 6.19 -12.81 -3.41
N LYS A 85 5.29 -13.73 -3.07
CA LYS A 85 5.57 -15.00 -2.34
C LYS A 85 6.54 -15.97 -3.03
N LYS A 86 7.00 -15.64 -4.25
CA LYS A 86 8.04 -16.39 -4.98
C LYS A 86 9.45 -15.92 -4.61
N CYS A 87 9.56 -14.75 -3.97
CA CYS A 87 10.79 -14.20 -3.43
C CYS A 87 10.92 -14.61 -1.96
N THR A 88 12.11 -15.01 -1.55
CA THR A 88 12.44 -15.27 -0.14
C THR A 88 12.90 -13.96 0.51
N VAL A 89 12.46 -13.71 1.74
CA VAL A 89 12.93 -12.60 2.59
C VAL A 89 13.67 -13.24 3.77
N GLU A 90 14.95 -12.90 3.94
CA GLU A 90 15.84 -13.41 5.01
C GLU A 90 16.23 -12.29 5.98
#